data_AF-A0A0R1Y4B5-F1
#
_entry.id   AF-A0A0R1Y4B5-F1
#
_cell.length_a   1.000
_cell.length_b   1.000
_cell.length_c   1.000
_cell.angle_alpha   90.00
_cell.angle_beta   90.00
_cell.angle_gamma   90.00
#
_symmetry.space_group_name_H-M   'P 1'
#
loop_
_entity.id
_entity.type
_entity.pdbx_description
1 polymer ?
#
loop_
_entity_poly.entity_id
_entity_poly.type
_entity_poly.pdbx_seq_one_letter_code
_entity_poly.pdbx_strand_id
1 'polypeptide(L)'
;MNDKDHVNLGNLFLLLAIFVVLSGILLYWGMRLAAKFLKFSTTVLTLIEYYIQWGLIYVTVYQAIFSNIKRISSISEFVRVGNFLDPNLIVVMILPSFISAWIAIILYKKHTKAI
;
A
#
# COMPACT_ATOMS: atom_id res chain seq x y z
N MET A 1 -24.09 -25.05 21.89
CA MET A 1 -23.09 -23.97 21.99
C MET A 1 -22.57 -23.78 20.57
N ASN A 2 -22.82 -22.61 19.98
CA ASN A 2 -22.87 -22.39 18.53
C ASN A 2 -21.46 -22.16 17.96
N ASP A 3 -21.08 -22.97 16.97
CA ASP A 3 -19.84 -22.91 16.20
C ASP A 3 -19.91 -21.76 15.18
N LYS A 4 -19.66 -20.53 15.65
CA LYS A 4 -19.57 -19.35 14.80
C LYS A 4 -18.40 -18.52 15.30
N ASP A 5 -17.38 -18.40 14.44
CA ASP A 5 -16.44 -17.27 14.32
C ASP A 5 -15.03 -17.71 13.88
N HIS A 6 -14.93 -18.74 13.03
CA HIS A 6 -13.76 -18.92 12.19
C HIS A 6 -13.79 -17.88 11.06
N VAL A 7 -13.33 -16.66 11.35
CA VAL A 7 -13.12 -15.63 10.33
C VAL A 7 -12.08 -16.17 9.34
N ASN A 8 -12.53 -16.51 8.14
CA ASN A 8 -11.66 -17.05 7.10
C ASN A 8 -10.68 -15.96 6.64
N LEU A 9 -9.38 -16.18 6.86
CA LEU A 9 -8.31 -15.26 6.47
C LEU A 9 -8.40 -14.86 4.99
N GLY A 10 -8.90 -15.76 4.12
CA GLY A 10 -9.16 -15.45 2.72
C GLY A 10 -10.22 -14.36 2.51
N ASN A 11 -11.27 -14.34 3.33
CA ASN A 11 -12.31 -13.31 3.27
C ASN A 11 -11.79 -11.96 3.76
N LEU A 12 -10.92 -11.93 4.77
CA LEU A 12 -10.29 -10.70 5.25
C LEU A 12 -9.34 -10.10 4.20
N PHE A 13 -8.56 -10.94 3.52
CA PHE A 13 -7.69 -10.51 2.44
C PHE A 13 -8.49 -9.91 1.28
N LEU A 14 -9.58 -10.57 0.87
CA LEU A 14 -10.45 -10.10 -0.19
C LEU A 14 -11.15 -8.79 0.19
N LEU A 15 -11.60 -8.67 1.44
CA LEU A 15 -12.17 -7.43 1.98
C LEU A 15 -11.16 -6.28 1.91
N LEU A 16 -9.92 -6.53 2.35
CA LEU A 16 -8.85 -5.53 2.29
C LEU A 16 -8.54 -5.11 0.85
N ALA A 17 -8.49 -6.06 -0.09
CA ALA A 17 -8.31 -5.76 -1.50
C ALA A 17 -9.43 -4.85 -2.06
N ILE A 18 -10.69 -5.12 -1.69
CA ILE A 18 -11.82 -4.27 -2.07
C ILE A 18 -11.65 -2.85 -1.50
N PHE A 19 -11.28 -2.72 -0.23
CA PHE A 19 -11.03 -1.41 0.40
C PHE A 19 -9.90 -0.64 -0.29
N VAL A 20 -8.82 -1.31 -0.69
CA VAL A 20 -7.72 -0.69 -1.44
C VAL A 20 -8.19 -0.14 -2.78
N VAL A 21 -8.96 -0.92 -3.53
CA VAL A 21 -9.50 -0.49 -4.82
C VAL A 21 -10.46 0.68 -4.66
N LEU A 22 -11.38 0.61 -3.68
CA LEU A 22 -12.32 1.70 -3.38
C LEU A 22 -11.57 2.99 -2.99
N SER A 23 -10.55 2.87 -2.14
CA SER A 23 -9.71 3.99 -1.74
C SER A 23 -8.98 4.61 -2.94
N GLY A 24 -8.50 3.78 -3.87
CA GLY A 24 -7.84 4.25 -5.09
C GLY A 24 -8.79 5.01 -6.01
N ILE A 25 -10.04 4.55 -6.13
CA ILE A 25 -11.08 5.25 -6.90
C ILE A 25 -11.45 6.60 -6.24
N LEU A 26 -11.54 6.64 -4.91
CA LEU A 26 -11.82 7.87 -4.16
C LEU A 26 -10.67 8.88 -4.33
N LEU A 27 -9.42 8.42 -4.20
CA LEU A 27 -8.24 9.25 -4.44
C LEU A 27 -8.20 9.78 -5.87
N TYR A 28 -8.58 8.99 -6.88
CA TYR A 28 -8.71 9.46 -8.26
C TYR A 28 -9.69 10.63 -8.39
N TRP A 29 -10.85 10.56 -7.74
CA TRP A 29 -11.79 11.68 -7.69
C TRP A 29 -11.18 12.92 -7.01
N GLY A 30 -10.45 12.72 -5.91
CA GLY A 30 -9.70 13.79 -5.25
C GLY A 30 -8.67 14.44 -6.17
N MET A 31 -7.89 13.65 -6.90
CA MET A 31 -6.92 14.14 -7.90
C MET A 31 -7.59 14.94 -9.01
N ARG A 32 -8.76 14.50 -9.51
CA ARG A 32 -9.54 15.27 -10.49
C ARG A 32 -9.99 16.62 -9.97
N LEU A 33 -10.33 16.70 -8.69
CA LEU A 33 -10.72 17.96 -8.06
C LEU A 33 -9.49 18.86 -7.85
N ALA A 34 -8.38 18.30 -7.38
CA ALA A 34 -7.10 18.98 -7.25
C ALA A 34 -6.57 19.49 -8.60
N ALA A 35 -6.81 18.75 -9.69
CA ALA A 35 -6.40 19.12 -11.05
C ALA A 35 -7.04 20.42 -11.55
N LYS A 36 -8.17 20.85 -10.96
CA LYS A 36 -8.77 22.16 -11.25
C LYS A 36 -7.90 23.30 -10.72
N PHE A 37 -7.11 23.05 -9.68
CA PHE A 37 -6.23 24.03 -9.04
C PHE A 37 -4.75 23.83 -9.38
N LEU A 38 -4.34 22.58 -9.65
CA LEU A 38 -2.96 22.19 -9.92
C LEU A 38 -2.85 21.47 -11.27
N LYS A 39 -2.13 22.04 -12.24
CA LYS A 39 -1.86 21.36 -13.51
C LYS A 39 -0.78 20.30 -13.31
N PHE A 40 -1.19 19.04 -13.23
CA PHE A 40 -0.27 17.91 -13.24
C PHE A 40 0.26 17.68 -14.66
N SER A 41 1.56 17.80 -14.87
CA SER A 41 2.19 17.42 -16.14
C SER A 41 2.38 15.91 -16.22
N THR A 42 2.37 15.36 -17.44
CA THR A 42 2.58 13.92 -17.68
C THR A 42 3.91 13.42 -17.11
N THR A 43 4.96 14.26 -17.16
CA THR A 43 6.28 13.95 -16.61
C THR A 43 6.24 13.80 -15.10
N VAL A 44 5.61 14.76 -14.39
CA VAL A 44 5.47 14.69 -12.92
C VAL A 44 4.67 13.46 -12.52
N LEU A 45 3.60 13.17 -13.24
CA LEU A 45 2.71 12.05 -12.95
C LEU A 45 3.41 10.69 -13.15
N THR A 46 4.25 10.59 -14.17
CA THR A 46 5.09 9.42 -14.44
C THR A 46 6.20 9.29 -13.39
N LEU A 47 6.80 10.39 -12.95
CA LEU A 47 7.81 10.39 -11.90
C LEU A 47 7.22 9.90 -10.57
N ILE A 48 6.04 10.39 -10.19
CA ILE A 48 5.33 9.96 -8.98
C ILE A 48 4.98 8.47 -9.06
N GLU A 49 4.50 7.99 -10.21
CA GLU A 49 4.26 6.57 -10.45
C GLU A 49 5.52 5.74 -10.19
N TYR A 50 6.66 6.13 -10.76
CA TYR A 50 7.94 5.46 -10.53
C TYR A 50 8.35 5.47 -9.06
N TYR A 51 8.18 6.59 -8.35
CA TYR A 51 8.50 6.65 -6.92
C TYR A 51 7.62 5.71 -6.09
N ILE A 52 6.33 5.61 -6.40
CA ILE A 52 5.43 4.68 -5.72
C ILE A 52 5.85 3.23 -6.00
N GLN A 53 6.17 2.89 -7.23
CA GLN A 53 6.65 1.55 -7.60
C GLN A 53 7.94 1.19 -6.88
N TRP A 54 8.94 2.08 -6.87
CA TRP A 54 10.18 1.87 -6.12
C TRP A 54 9.93 1.76 -4.62
N GLY A 55 9.04 2.59 -4.06
CA GLY A 55 8.62 2.50 -2.66
C GLY A 55 8.03 1.13 -2.31
N LEU A 56 7.13 0.60 -3.16
CA LEU A 56 6.56 -0.74 -3.00
C LEU A 56 7.62 -1.84 -3.03
N ILE A 57 8.58 -1.75 -3.95
CA ILE A 57 9.71 -2.69 -4.01
C ILE A 57 10.51 -2.64 -2.70
N TYR A 58 10.90 -1.45 -2.24
CA TYR A 58 11.69 -1.30 -1.02
C TYR A 58 10.98 -1.87 0.21
N VAL A 59 9.68 -1.59 0.37
CA VAL A 59 8.87 -2.09 1.48
C VAL A 59 8.77 -3.62 1.44
N THR A 60 8.56 -4.20 0.25
CA THR A 60 8.45 -5.65 0.07
C THR A 60 9.78 -6.35 0.34
N VAL A 61 10.89 -5.78 -0.14
CA VAL A 61 12.24 -6.31 0.13
C VAL A 61 12.56 -6.22 1.63
N TYR A 62 12.25 -5.09 2.28
CA TYR A 62 12.42 -4.93 3.72
C TYR A 62 11.61 -5.98 4.50
N GLN A 63 10.33 -6.18 4.14
CA GLN A 63 9.49 -7.23 4.70
C GLN A 63 10.12 -8.61 4.54
N ALA A 64 10.58 -8.95 3.33
CA ALA A 64 11.18 -10.25 3.05
C ALA A 64 12.45 -10.48 3.88
N ILE A 65 13.33 -9.48 3.97
CA ILE A 65 14.57 -9.57 4.77
C ILE A 65 14.23 -9.75 6.25
N PHE A 66 13.36 -8.92 6.83
CA PHE A 66 13.00 -9.01 8.25
C PHE A 66 12.24 -10.30 8.59
N SER A 67 11.38 -10.78 7.69
CA SER A 67 10.67 -12.05 7.87
C SER A 67 11.66 -13.23 7.89
N ASN A 68 12.72 -13.18 7.10
CA ASN A 68 13.76 -14.22 7.09
C ASN A 68 14.70 -14.10 8.30
N ILE A 69 15.06 -12.88 8.72
CA ILE A 69 15.89 -12.64 9.93
C ILE A 69 15.16 -13.08 11.20
N LYS A 70 13.86 -12.76 11.36
CA LYS A 70 13.06 -13.22 12.52
C LYS A 70 13.03 -14.76 12.65
N ARG A 71 13.20 -15.49 11.54
CA ARG A 71 13.23 -16.96 11.50
C ARG A 71 14.58 -17.55 11.94
N ILE A 72 15.65 -16.73 11.97
CA ILE A 72 16.98 -17.08 12.46
C ILE A 72 17.11 -16.52 13.88
N SER A 73 16.57 -17.25 14.86
CA SER A 73 16.41 -16.78 16.24
C SER A 73 17.73 -16.65 17.02
N SER A 74 18.33 -15.46 17.03
CA SER A 74 19.35 -15.11 18.04
C SER A 74 19.52 -13.60 18.31
N ILE A 75 18.58 -12.75 17.89
CA ILE A 75 18.61 -11.29 18.17
C ILE A 75 17.23 -10.81 18.65
N SER A 76 16.66 -11.50 19.64
CA SER A 76 15.33 -11.17 20.18
C SER A 76 15.34 -10.05 21.24
N GLU A 77 16.49 -9.58 21.69
CA GLU A 77 16.56 -8.53 22.73
C GLU A 77 16.47 -7.10 22.18
N PHE A 78 16.86 -6.84 20.94
CA PHE A 78 16.81 -5.47 20.37
C PHE A 78 15.43 -5.06 19.83
N VAL A 79 14.48 -6.00 19.70
CA VAL A 79 13.16 -5.77 19.08
C VAL A 79 12.09 -5.34 20.10
N ARG A 80 12.37 -5.47 21.41
CA ARG A 80 11.35 -5.30 22.47
C ARG A 80 11.04 -3.84 22.86
N VAL A 81 11.79 -2.86 22.37
CA VAL A 81 11.64 -1.45 22.81
C VAL A 81 10.61 -0.66 21.99
N GLY A 82 10.09 -1.18 20.87
CA GLY A 82 9.17 -0.42 20.03
C GLY A 82 8.06 -1.26 19.41
N ASN A 83 7.01 -1.58 20.17
CA ASN A 83 5.81 -2.26 19.66
C ASN A 83 5.09 -1.46 18.54
N PHE A 84 5.42 -0.17 18.36
CA PHE A 84 4.96 0.69 17.26
C PHE A 84 5.76 0.53 15.95
N LEU A 85 6.89 -0.19 15.99
CA LEU A 85 7.81 -0.41 14.87
C LEU A 85 7.81 -1.87 14.42
N ASP A 86 6.76 -2.66 14.68
CA ASP A 86 6.68 -4.01 14.13
C ASP A 86 6.65 -3.91 12.59
N PRO A 87 7.67 -4.43 11.88
CA PRO A 87 7.76 -4.36 10.43
C PRO A 87 6.49 -4.84 9.72
N ASN A 88 5.78 -5.79 10.32
CA ASN A 88 4.54 -6.33 9.77
C ASN A 88 3.40 -5.30 9.76
N LEU A 89 3.26 -4.49 10.81
CA LEU A 89 2.23 -3.46 10.90
C LEU A 89 2.51 -2.32 9.90
N ILE A 90 3.78 -1.94 9.77
CA ILE A 90 4.23 -0.93 8.80
C ILE A 90 3.89 -1.37 7.38
N VAL A 91 4.17 -2.63 7.05
CA VAL A 91 3.89 -3.22 5.73
C VAL A 91 2.39 -3.28 5.44
N VAL A 92 1.59 -3.75 6.40
CA VAL A 92 0.12 -3.85 6.24
C VAL A 92 -0.53 -2.47 6.10
N MET A 93 0.10 -1.41 6.59
CA MET A 93 -0.38 -0.04 6.38
C MET A 93 0.11 0.54 5.05
N ILE A 94 1.41 0.45 4.77
CA ILE A 94 2.05 1.13 3.64
C ILE A 94 1.70 0.48 2.31
N LEU A 95 1.74 -0.86 2.20
CA LEU A 95 1.48 -1.55 0.93
C LEU A 95 0.08 -1.22 0.38
N PRO A 96 -1.01 -1.37 1.15
CA PRO A 96 -2.35 -1.01 0.69
C PRO A 96 -2.49 0.47 0.27
N SER A 97 -1.90 1.39 1.04
CA SER A 97 -1.95 2.82 0.73
C SER A 97 -1.22 3.18 -0.56
N PHE A 98 -0.04 2.61 -0.78
CA PHE A 98 0.76 2.86 -1.99
C PHE A 98 0.09 2.25 -3.23
N ILE A 99 -0.47 1.04 -3.12
CA ILE A 99 -1.25 0.41 -4.21
C ILE A 99 -2.47 1.27 -4.56
N SER A 100 -3.20 1.74 -3.56
CA SER A 100 -4.34 2.64 -3.73
C SER A 100 -3.95 3.94 -4.45
N ALA A 101 -2.85 4.58 -4.03
CA ALA A 101 -2.33 5.78 -4.69
C ALA A 101 -1.88 5.52 -6.15
N TRP A 102 -1.26 4.38 -6.40
CA TRP A 102 -0.86 3.97 -7.75
C TRP A 102 -2.06 3.78 -8.69
N ILE A 103 -3.11 3.09 -8.21
CA ILE A 103 -4.37 2.93 -8.95
C ILE A 103 -4.95 4.31 -9.32
N ALA A 104 -4.97 5.24 -8.37
CA ALA A 104 -5.48 6.59 -8.60
C ALA A 104 -4.71 7.32 -9.72
N ILE A 105 -3.38 7.22 -9.70
CA ILE A 105 -2.50 7.84 -10.69
C ILE A 105 -2.70 7.23 -12.08
N ILE A 106 -2.77 5.89 -12.19
CA ILE A 106 -3.01 5.22 -13.48
C ILE A 106 -4.36 5.64 -14.07
N LEU A 107 -5.42 5.63 -13.25
CA LEU A 107 -6.74 6.06 -13.70
C LEU A 107 -6.73 7.53 -14.15
N TYR A 108 -6.00 8.38 -13.44
CA TYR A 108 -5.85 9.78 -13.80
C TYR A 108 -5.05 9.96 -15.11
N LYS A 109 -3.92 9.26 -15.29
CA LYS A 109 -3.14 9.27 -16.54
C LYS A 109 -4.00 8.85 -17.75
N LYS A 110 -4.76 7.77 -17.60
CA LYS A 110 -5.68 7.26 -18.62
C LYS A 110 -6.76 8.28 -18.97
N HIS A 111 -7.36 8.93 -17.97
CA HIS A 111 -8.36 9.98 -18.20
C HIS A 111 -7.77 11.17 -18.99
N THR A 112 -6.53 11.55 -18.70
CA THR A 112 -5.83 12.64 -19.41
C THR A 112 -5.24 12.24 -20.77
N LYS A 113 -5.45 11.00 -21.25
CA LYS A 113 -4.83 10.44 -22.48
C LYS A 113 -3.30 10.55 -22.48
N ALA A 114 -2.69 10.50 -21.30
CA ALA A 114 -1.25 10.58 -21.11
C ALA A 114 -0.57 9.21 -21.28
N ILE A 115 -1.37 8.15 -21.47
CA ILE A 115 -1.04 6.78 -21.84
C ILE A 115 -2.14 6.32 -22.81
#